data_AF-H1PZC8-F1
#
_entry.id   AF-H1PZC8-F1
#
_cell.length_a   1.000
_cell.length_b   1.000
_cell.length_c   1.000
_cell.angle_alpha   90.00
_cell.angle_beta   90.00
_cell.angle_gamma   90.00
#
_symmetry.space_group_name_H-M   'P 1'
#
loop_
_entity.id
_entity.type
_entity.pdbx_description
1 polymer ?
#
loop_
_entity_poly.entity_id
_entity_poly.type
_entity_poly.pdbx_seq_one_letter_code
_entity_poly.pdbx_strand_id
1 'polypeptide(L)'
;MKKIFTLILLVACAIGASATNFKDSVMVTAMGQTVRDTATIVLTKQDNGKYTMALYNFQYKGMGVGNIIVNDIDGTINTKGIVEFSAKKSIKITKGTDPNVSSWMGPTLGDVPIDLKAKQFGNKLYANIEIKVKVLLVPMTIKVVFGKEDNIVTSLQQIKSTTNGKEEVYNLDGTRAERMQDGKIYIVRKADGSVVKVRK
;
A
#
# COMPACT_ATOMS: atom_id res chain seq x y z
N MET A 1 55.26 21.22 14.77
CA MET A 1 54.09 20.31 14.76
C MET A 1 52.81 21.14 14.65
N LYS A 2 51.90 20.76 13.72
CA LYS A 2 50.41 20.83 13.79
C LYS A 2 49.83 21.13 12.39
N LYS A 3 49.87 20.12 11.51
CA LYS A 3 48.74 19.29 11.04
C LYS A 3 47.86 20.01 10.01
N ILE A 4 48.19 19.79 8.74
CA ILE A 4 47.32 20.04 7.58
C ILE A 4 46.12 19.11 7.73
N PHE A 5 44.92 19.69 7.89
CA PHE A 5 43.67 18.94 7.89
C PHE A 5 43.24 18.71 6.44
N THR A 6 43.54 17.52 5.92
CA THR A 6 42.93 17.00 4.70
C THR A 6 41.46 16.72 4.99
N LEU A 7 40.56 17.53 4.42
CA LEU A 7 39.12 17.28 4.43
C LEU A 7 38.82 16.20 3.38
N ILE A 8 38.76 14.94 3.80
CA ILE A 8 38.18 13.87 2.98
C ILE A 8 36.67 14.14 2.95
N LEU A 9 36.18 14.67 1.83
CA LEU A 9 34.75 14.74 1.55
C LEU A 9 34.27 13.30 1.35
N LEU A 10 33.83 12.65 2.42
CA LEU A 10 33.04 11.43 2.33
C LEU A 10 31.74 11.83 1.62
N VAL A 11 31.66 11.56 0.32
CA VAL A 11 30.35 11.50 -0.35
C VAL A 11 29.67 10.27 0.21
N ALA A 12 29.02 10.43 1.35
CA ALA A 12 27.94 9.56 1.75
C ALA A 12 26.86 9.78 0.70
N CYS A 13 26.78 8.88 -0.29
CA CYS A 13 25.53 8.68 -1.00
C CYS A 13 24.51 8.22 0.04
N ALA A 14 23.90 9.17 0.75
CA ALA A 14 22.65 8.93 1.43
C ALA A 14 21.65 8.63 0.32
N ILE A 15 21.48 7.35 -0.02
CA ILE A 15 20.30 6.89 -0.73
C ILE A 15 19.17 7.15 0.26
N GLY A 16 18.60 8.36 0.20
CA GLY A 16 17.53 8.75 1.10
C GLY A 16 16.43 7.71 1.02
N ALA A 17 15.99 7.22 2.17
CA ALA A 17 14.81 6.40 2.28
C ALA A 17 13.66 7.06 1.49
N SER A 18 13.18 6.41 0.43
CA SER A 18 12.11 6.97 -0.39
C SER A 18 10.76 6.72 0.29
N ALA A 19 10.18 7.78 0.82
CA ALA A 19 8.82 7.77 1.35
C ALA A 19 7.82 8.00 0.22
N THR A 20 6.80 7.16 0.15
CA THR A 20 5.68 7.29 -0.78
C THR A 20 4.38 7.51 0.00
N ASN A 21 3.63 8.54 -0.38
CA ASN A 21 2.35 8.86 0.24
C ASN A 21 1.20 8.25 -0.57
N PHE A 22 0.35 7.48 0.10
CA PHE A 22 -0.87 6.92 -0.46
C PHE A 22 -2.07 7.58 0.22
N LYS A 23 -2.88 8.31 -0.55
CA LYS A 23 -4.14 8.90 -0.08
C LYS A 23 -5.30 8.12 -0.66
N ASP A 24 -6.15 7.57 0.20
CA ASP A 24 -7.33 6.79 -0.20
C ASP A 24 -8.34 6.79 0.95
N SER A 25 -9.49 6.14 0.71
CA SER A 25 -10.50 5.83 1.71
C SER A 25 -9.95 4.97 2.83
N VAL A 26 -10.47 5.18 4.04
CA VAL A 26 -10.21 4.36 5.22
C VAL A 26 -11.53 3.98 5.87
N MET A 27 -11.65 2.72 6.28
CA MET A 27 -12.72 2.22 7.13
C MET A 27 -12.14 1.85 8.47
N VAL A 28 -12.77 2.31 9.55
CA VAL A 28 -12.38 1.95 10.91
C VAL A 28 -13.55 1.28 11.61
N THR A 29 -13.35 0.05 12.06
CA THR A 29 -14.33 -0.69 12.85
C THR A 29 -13.80 -0.90 14.26
N ALA A 30 -14.53 -0.39 15.26
CA ALA A 30 -14.28 -0.62 16.68
C ALA A 30 -15.61 -0.69 17.41
N MET A 31 -15.69 -1.50 18.48
CA MET A 31 -16.92 -1.65 19.30
C MET A 31 -18.18 -1.96 18.45
N GLY A 32 -18.05 -2.76 17.39
CA GLY A 32 -19.15 -3.10 16.47
C GLY A 32 -19.63 -1.96 15.56
N GLN A 33 -18.98 -0.80 15.59
CA GLN A 33 -19.34 0.37 14.81
C GLN A 33 -18.29 0.65 13.74
N THR A 34 -18.73 0.94 12.51
CA THR A 34 -17.85 1.25 11.38
C THR A 34 -18.00 2.69 10.94
N VAL A 35 -16.87 3.39 10.82
CA VAL A 35 -16.78 4.76 10.28
C VAL A 35 -15.96 4.73 9.00
N ARG A 36 -16.32 5.59 8.05
CA ARG A 36 -15.62 5.75 6.76
C ARG A 36 -15.09 7.18 6.67
N ASP A 37 -13.86 7.32 6.21
CA ASP A 37 -13.20 8.60 5.99
C ASP A 37 -12.13 8.45 4.89
N THR A 38 -11.22 9.42 4.80
CA THR A 38 -10.00 9.38 4.01
C THR A 38 -8.78 9.50 4.91
N ALA A 39 -7.68 8.87 4.53
CA ALA A 39 -6.42 8.95 5.25
C ALA A 39 -5.24 9.04 4.28
N THR A 40 -4.07 9.32 4.81
CA THR A 40 -2.80 9.14 4.09
C THR A 40 -1.94 8.14 4.85
N ILE A 41 -1.52 7.07 4.18
CA ILE A 41 -0.49 6.16 4.67
C ILE A 41 0.83 6.51 3.98
N VAL A 42 1.89 6.61 4.78
CA VAL A 42 3.26 6.80 4.29
C VAL A 42 3.97 5.45 4.33
N LEU A 43 4.48 5.00 3.18
CA LEU A 43 5.30 3.80 3.07
C LEU A 43 6.73 4.22 2.74
N THR A 44 7.68 3.84 3.59
CA THR A 44 9.09 4.21 3.43
C THR A 44 9.94 2.95 3.32
N LYS A 45 10.74 2.83 2.26
CA LYS A 45 11.75 1.78 2.17
C LYS A 45 12.99 2.20 2.95
N GLN A 46 13.42 1.36 3.88
CA GLN A 46 14.58 1.59 4.74
C GLN A 46 15.87 1.04 4.10
N ASP A 47 17.02 1.51 4.55
CA ASP A 47 18.34 1.11 4.02
C ASP A 47 18.65 -0.39 4.20
N ASN A 48 18.04 -1.01 5.21
CA ASN A 48 18.14 -2.45 5.49
C ASN A 48 17.25 -3.33 4.56
N GLY A 49 16.58 -2.72 3.58
CA GLY A 49 15.68 -3.40 2.64
C GLY A 49 14.27 -3.69 3.18
N LYS A 50 13.99 -3.39 4.45
CA LYS A 50 12.66 -3.48 5.06
C LYS A 50 11.86 -2.18 4.85
N TYR A 51 10.63 -2.17 5.32
CA TYR A 51 9.70 -1.08 5.11
C TYR A 51 9.12 -0.55 6.43
N THR A 52 8.84 0.75 6.45
CA THR A 52 8.05 1.39 7.49
C THR A 52 6.71 1.83 6.91
N MET A 53 5.61 1.45 7.56
CA MET A 53 4.28 1.94 7.26
C MET A 53 3.78 2.83 8.39
N ALA A 54 3.38 4.06 8.07
CA ALA A 54 2.93 5.04 9.04
C ALA A 54 1.55 5.62 8.68
N LEU A 55 0.64 5.60 9.66
CA LEU A 55 -0.62 6.33 9.67
C LEU A 55 -0.56 7.37 10.79
N TYR A 56 -0.39 8.63 10.41
CA TYR A 56 -0.25 9.74 11.35
C TYR A 56 -1.61 10.29 11.78
N ASN A 57 -1.67 10.87 12.98
CA ASN A 57 -2.84 11.57 13.51
C ASN A 57 -4.13 10.75 13.43
N PHE A 58 -4.04 9.45 13.69
CA PHE A 58 -5.20 8.57 13.63
C PHE A 58 -6.22 8.97 14.69
N GLN A 59 -7.47 9.15 14.27
CA GLN A 59 -8.60 9.46 15.13
C GLN A 59 -9.74 8.46 14.88
N TYR A 60 -10.53 8.19 15.91
CA TYR A 60 -11.74 7.39 15.79
C TYR A 60 -12.91 8.15 16.43
N LYS A 61 -13.90 8.54 15.61
CA LYS A 61 -15.06 9.35 16.04
C LYS A 61 -14.64 10.62 16.82
N GLY A 62 -13.62 11.32 16.34
CA GLY A 62 -13.07 12.52 17.00
C GLY A 62 -12.17 12.25 18.21
N MET A 63 -12.01 10.99 18.63
CA MET A 63 -11.07 10.63 19.68
C MET A 63 -9.67 10.44 19.10
N GLY A 64 -8.68 11.19 19.61
CA GLY A 64 -7.28 11.07 19.24
C GLY A 64 -6.67 9.74 19.67
N VAL A 65 -6.28 8.91 18.71
CA VAL A 65 -5.56 7.65 18.99
C VAL A 65 -4.05 7.91 18.93
N GLY A 66 -3.53 8.47 17.84
CA GLY A 66 -2.12 8.83 17.72
C GLY A 66 -1.48 8.38 16.40
N ASN A 67 -0.16 8.28 16.39
CA ASN A 67 0.56 7.79 15.22
C ASN A 67 0.75 6.27 15.31
N ILE A 68 0.25 5.56 14.29
CA ILE A 68 0.45 4.13 14.13
C ILE A 68 1.62 3.94 13.18
N ILE A 69 2.79 3.60 13.72
CA ILE A 69 4.03 3.42 12.96
C ILE A 69 4.52 2.00 13.13
N VAL A 70 4.64 1.29 12.02
CA VAL A 70 5.09 -0.09 11.96
C VAL A 70 6.38 -0.12 11.15
N ASN A 71 7.52 -0.14 11.84
CA ASN A 71 8.84 -0.18 11.21
C ASN A 71 9.20 -1.60 10.73
N ASP A 72 10.34 -1.78 10.06
CA ASP A 72 10.99 -3.09 9.85
C ASP A 72 10.06 -4.22 9.34
N ILE A 73 9.11 -3.88 8.48
CA ILE A 73 8.17 -4.81 7.84
C ILE A 73 8.85 -5.45 6.64
N ASP A 74 8.65 -6.76 6.46
CA ASP A 74 9.11 -7.46 5.27
C ASP A 74 8.19 -7.16 4.08
N GLY A 75 8.79 -6.91 2.92
CA GLY A 75 8.08 -6.72 1.66
C GLY A 75 8.53 -7.76 0.63
N THR A 76 7.61 -8.64 0.23
CA THR A 76 7.88 -9.72 -0.73
C THR A 76 7.13 -9.47 -2.04
N ILE A 77 7.83 -9.54 -3.17
CA ILE A 77 7.22 -9.38 -4.48
C ILE A 77 6.70 -10.75 -4.94
N ASN A 78 5.42 -10.86 -5.25
CA ASN A 78 4.86 -12.09 -5.80
C ASN A 78 5.05 -12.17 -7.33
N THR A 79 4.64 -13.29 -7.94
CA THR A 79 4.79 -13.53 -9.40
C THR A 79 4.04 -12.53 -10.28
N LYS A 80 3.12 -11.75 -9.71
CA LYS A 80 2.36 -10.70 -10.40
C LYS A 80 3.01 -9.32 -10.23
N GLY A 81 4.14 -9.19 -9.53
CA GLY A 81 4.77 -7.91 -9.25
C GLY A 81 4.05 -7.07 -8.18
N ILE A 82 3.09 -7.66 -7.45
CA ILE A 82 2.48 -7.03 -6.28
C ILE A 82 3.44 -7.22 -5.11
N VAL A 83 3.72 -6.14 -4.39
CA VAL A 83 4.50 -6.19 -3.15
C VAL A 83 3.55 -6.45 -2.00
N GLU A 84 3.75 -7.56 -1.30
CA GLU A 84 2.98 -7.96 -0.14
C GLU A 84 3.78 -7.70 1.13
N PHE A 85 3.14 -7.07 2.11
CA PHE A 85 3.72 -6.73 3.39
C PHE A 85 2.97 -7.46 4.50
N SER A 86 3.69 -7.95 5.49
CA SER A 86 3.08 -8.51 6.70
C SER A 86 3.91 -8.23 7.94
N ALA A 87 3.24 -7.90 9.05
CA ALA A 87 3.89 -7.76 10.34
C ALA A 87 2.93 -8.14 11.46
N LYS A 88 3.43 -8.93 12.42
CA LYS A 88 2.72 -9.26 13.65
C LYS A 88 3.65 -8.99 14.84
N LYS A 89 3.44 -7.87 15.52
CA LYS A 89 4.30 -7.40 16.61
C LYS A 89 3.59 -6.38 17.49
N SER A 90 4.21 -6.00 18.59
CA SER A 90 3.76 -4.88 19.41
C SER A 90 4.46 -3.58 19.01
N ILE A 91 3.71 -2.48 19.03
CA ILE A 91 4.23 -1.12 18.78
C ILE A 91 3.84 -0.19 19.93
N LYS A 92 4.57 0.92 20.09
CA LYS A 92 4.12 2.05 20.90
C LYS A 92 3.38 3.04 20.01
N ILE A 93 2.18 3.43 20.40
CA ILE A 93 1.42 4.48 19.70
C ILE A 93 1.84 5.82 20.30
N THR A 94 2.40 6.70 19.47
CA THR A 94 2.89 8.01 19.93
C THR A 94 1.82 9.09 19.75
N LYS A 95 1.99 10.24 20.42
CA LYS A 95 1.09 11.38 20.25
C LYS A 95 1.10 11.87 18.81
N GLY A 96 -0.05 12.25 18.29
CA GLY A 96 -0.12 12.95 17.01
C GLY A 96 0.36 14.41 17.12
N THR A 97 0.38 15.07 15.97
CA THR A 97 0.79 16.46 15.75
C THR A 97 -0.37 17.37 15.32
N ASP A 98 -1.59 16.85 15.14
CA ASP A 98 -2.76 17.66 14.80
C ASP A 98 -3.10 18.61 15.97
N PRO A 99 -3.02 19.94 15.79
CA PRO A 99 -3.27 20.91 16.86
C PRO A 99 -4.74 20.96 17.29
N ASN A 100 -5.68 20.43 16.49
CA ASN A 100 -7.10 20.41 16.81
C ASN A 100 -7.50 19.26 17.73
N VAL A 101 -6.56 18.36 18.04
CA VAL A 101 -6.78 17.21 18.92
C VAL A 101 -6.17 17.51 20.28
N SER A 102 -7.02 17.71 21.29
CA SER A 102 -6.61 18.10 22.63
C SER A 102 -5.97 16.97 23.45
N SER A 103 -6.25 15.71 23.13
CA SER A 103 -5.73 14.56 23.86
C SER A 103 -5.50 13.34 22.96
N TRP A 104 -4.47 12.56 23.31
CA TRP A 104 -4.07 11.36 22.58
C TRP A 104 -4.05 10.16 23.53
N MET A 105 -4.87 9.15 23.22
CA MET A 105 -4.96 7.92 24.01
C MET A 105 -3.74 7.02 23.82
N GLY A 106 -3.18 6.97 22.62
CA GLY A 106 -2.11 6.04 22.25
C GLY A 106 -0.93 5.94 23.22
N PRO A 107 -0.34 7.08 23.64
CA PRO A 107 0.80 7.08 24.56
C PRO A 107 0.55 6.38 25.90
N THR A 108 -0.71 6.28 26.36
CA THR A 108 -1.04 5.66 27.65
C THR A 108 -1.34 4.17 27.53
N LEU A 109 -1.40 3.61 26.32
CA LEU A 109 -1.76 2.21 26.08
C LEU A 109 -0.59 1.23 26.26
N GLY A 110 0.63 1.73 26.44
CA GLY A 110 1.84 0.90 26.50
C GLY A 110 2.15 0.23 25.16
N ASP A 111 2.55 -1.04 25.21
CA ASP A 111 2.82 -1.83 24.01
C ASP A 111 1.52 -2.42 23.46
N VAL A 112 1.20 -2.06 22.22
CA VAL A 112 -0.05 -2.43 21.55
C VAL A 112 0.23 -3.46 20.47
N PRO A 113 -0.24 -4.71 20.62
CA PRO A 113 -0.13 -5.72 19.59
C PRO A 113 -0.90 -5.32 18.32
N ILE A 114 -0.27 -5.54 17.17
CA ILE A 114 -0.87 -5.32 15.86
C ILE A 114 -0.71 -6.55 14.94
N ASP A 115 -1.63 -6.67 14.00
CA ASP A 115 -1.54 -7.57 12.84
C ASP A 115 -1.75 -6.72 11.58
N LEU A 116 -0.70 -6.58 10.77
CA LEU A 116 -0.69 -5.80 9.54
C LEU A 116 -0.56 -6.75 8.35
N LYS A 117 -1.45 -6.58 7.38
CA LYS A 117 -1.33 -7.14 6.03
C LYS A 117 -1.57 -6.05 5.02
N ALA A 118 -0.69 -5.88 4.05
CA ALA A 118 -0.86 -4.88 3.01
C ALA A 118 -0.37 -5.37 1.66
N LYS A 119 -0.90 -4.75 0.59
CA LYS A 119 -0.53 -5.03 -0.79
C LYS A 119 -0.33 -3.71 -1.53
N GLN A 120 0.74 -3.60 -2.27
CA GLN A 120 1.05 -2.43 -3.10
C GLN A 120 1.31 -2.83 -4.54
N PHE A 121 0.76 -2.04 -5.46
CA PHE A 121 1.07 -2.12 -6.87
C PHE A 121 1.01 -0.72 -7.48
N GLY A 122 2.10 -0.29 -8.13
CA GLY A 122 2.20 1.08 -8.65
C GLY A 122 1.92 2.14 -7.58
N ASN A 123 0.96 3.02 -7.85
CA ASN A 123 0.54 4.08 -6.91
C ASN A 123 -0.67 3.69 -6.04
N LYS A 124 -1.02 2.40 -5.97
CA LYS A 124 -2.12 1.89 -5.14
C LYS A 124 -1.58 1.09 -3.96
N LEU A 125 -2.21 1.30 -2.81
CA LEU A 125 -1.96 0.58 -1.57
C LEU A 125 -3.29 0.14 -0.97
N TYR A 126 -3.35 -1.11 -0.56
CA TYR A 126 -4.38 -1.66 0.30
C TYR A 126 -3.72 -2.11 1.60
N ALA A 127 -4.33 -1.80 2.74
CA ALA A 127 -3.83 -2.27 4.04
C ALA A 127 -4.99 -2.67 4.96
N ASN A 128 -4.79 -3.76 5.69
CA ASN A 128 -5.62 -4.20 6.78
C ASN A 128 -4.76 -4.24 8.06
N ILE A 129 -5.16 -3.46 9.06
CA ILE A 129 -4.46 -3.30 10.32
C ILE A 129 -5.43 -3.65 11.45
N GLU A 130 -5.15 -4.71 12.20
CA GLU A 130 -5.83 -5.00 13.45
C GLU A 130 -4.99 -4.53 14.62
N ILE A 131 -5.51 -3.58 15.40
CA ILE A 131 -4.86 -3.00 16.58
C ILE A 131 -5.58 -3.53 17.82
N LYS A 132 -4.85 -4.26 18.68
CA LYS A 132 -5.41 -4.92 19.85
C LYS A 132 -5.07 -4.12 21.09
N VAL A 133 -6.04 -3.38 21.60
CA VAL A 133 -5.88 -2.53 22.78
C VAL A 133 -6.59 -3.14 23.99
N LYS A 134 -6.16 -2.76 25.19
CA LYS A 134 -6.87 -3.04 26.44
C LYS A 134 -7.24 -1.72 27.08
N VAL A 135 -8.52 -1.46 27.25
CA VAL A 135 -9.03 -0.27 27.94
C VAL A 135 -9.74 -0.76 29.19
N LEU A 136 -9.28 -0.36 30.38
CA LEU A 136 -9.82 -0.80 31.66
C LEU A 136 -9.97 -2.34 31.76
N LEU A 137 -8.93 -3.07 31.32
CA LEU A 137 -8.89 -4.55 31.24
C LEU A 137 -9.84 -5.19 30.22
N VAL A 138 -10.66 -4.41 29.50
CA VAL A 138 -11.51 -4.93 28.42
C VAL A 138 -10.70 -4.99 27.13
N PRO A 139 -10.51 -6.19 26.53
CA PRO A 139 -9.85 -6.33 25.25
C PRO A 139 -10.73 -5.76 24.14
N MET A 140 -10.13 -4.96 23.27
CA MET A 140 -10.79 -4.36 22.12
C MET A 140 -9.88 -4.47 20.90
N THR A 141 -10.48 -4.83 19.76
CA THR A 141 -9.81 -4.80 18.47
C THR A 141 -10.35 -3.66 17.64
N ILE A 142 -9.46 -2.77 17.21
CA ILE A 142 -9.73 -1.74 16.21
C ILE A 142 -9.24 -2.29 14.87
N LYS A 143 -10.14 -2.40 13.89
CA LYS A 143 -9.79 -2.81 12.53
C LYS A 143 -9.74 -1.57 11.64
N VAL A 144 -8.62 -1.38 10.96
CA VAL A 144 -8.42 -0.29 9.99
C VAL A 144 -8.22 -0.93 8.62
N VAL A 145 -9.08 -0.59 7.67
CA VAL A 145 -8.97 -1.02 6.27
C VAL A 145 -8.75 0.22 5.42
N PHE A 146 -7.60 0.30 4.76
CA PHE A 146 -7.21 1.41 3.89
C PHE A 146 -7.23 0.97 2.43
N GLY A 147 -7.81 1.81 1.57
CA GLY A 147 -7.99 1.52 0.15
C GLY A 147 -8.94 0.36 -0.13
N LYS A 148 -8.97 -0.08 -1.38
CA LYS A 148 -9.74 -1.26 -1.82
C LYS A 148 -8.78 -2.30 -2.39
N GLU A 149 -8.89 -3.54 -1.92
CA GLU A 149 -8.03 -4.62 -2.38
C GLU A 149 -8.18 -4.89 -3.89
N ASP A 150 -9.39 -4.73 -4.43
CA ASP A 150 -9.69 -4.87 -5.87
C ASP A 150 -8.96 -3.84 -6.75
N ASN A 151 -8.47 -2.75 -6.15
CA ASN A 151 -7.64 -1.77 -6.87
C ASN A 151 -6.17 -2.21 -6.94
N ILE A 152 -5.78 -3.29 -6.25
CA ILE A 152 -4.44 -3.89 -6.33
C ILE A 152 -4.43 -4.93 -7.44
N VAL A 153 -4.59 -4.43 -8.65
CA VAL A 153 -4.54 -5.21 -9.88
C VAL A 153 -3.31 -4.84 -10.67
N THR A 154 -2.68 -5.84 -11.26
CA THR A 154 -1.71 -5.58 -12.31
C THR A 154 -2.42 -5.02 -13.52
N SER A 155 -1.73 -4.24 -14.35
CA SER A 155 -2.29 -3.69 -15.59
C SER A 155 -2.88 -4.76 -16.53
N LEU A 156 -2.48 -6.03 -16.36
CA LEU A 156 -3.02 -7.18 -17.08
C LEU A 156 -4.34 -7.72 -16.51
N GLN A 157 -4.66 -7.48 -15.23
CA GLN A 157 -5.92 -7.88 -14.60
C GLN A 157 -7.01 -6.79 -14.65
N GLN A 158 -6.63 -5.54 -14.89
CA GLN A 158 -7.58 -4.44 -15.13
C GLN A 158 -8.29 -4.56 -16.49
N ILE A 159 -7.81 -5.46 -17.36
CA ILE A 159 -8.51 -5.91 -18.57
C ILE A 159 -9.51 -7.03 -18.21
N LYS A 160 -10.39 -6.81 -17.23
CA LYS A 160 -11.69 -7.50 -17.22
C LYS A 160 -12.67 -6.60 -17.94
N SER A 161 -12.78 -6.86 -19.24
CA SER A 161 -13.58 -6.10 -20.20
C SER A 161 -15.02 -5.89 -19.74
N THR A 162 -15.42 -4.64 -19.53
CA THR A 162 -16.79 -4.19 -19.75
C THR A 162 -16.98 -3.90 -21.24
N THR A 163 -16.85 -4.91 -22.09
CA THR A 163 -17.24 -4.76 -23.49
C THR A 163 -17.98 -6.00 -23.96
N ASN A 164 -19.23 -5.76 -24.38
CA ASN A 164 -20.06 -6.70 -25.11
C ASN A 164 -19.24 -7.49 -26.13
N GLY A 165 -19.31 -8.81 -26.02
CA GLY A 165 -18.45 -9.76 -26.69
C GLY A 165 -18.46 -9.65 -28.20
N LYS A 166 -17.30 -9.32 -28.77
CA LYS A 166 -16.84 -9.70 -30.12
C LYS A 166 -15.32 -9.83 -30.07
N GLU A 167 -14.79 -10.85 -30.73
CA GLU A 167 -13.35 -10.93 -30.96
C GLU A 167 -12.93 -9.84 -31.94
N GLU A 168 -11.82 -9.18 -31.65
CA GLU A 168 -11.24 -8.14 -32.49
C GLU A 168 -9.81 -8.50 -32.85
N VAL A 169 -9.44 -8.28 -34.10
CA VAL A 169 -8.10 -8.58 -34.63
C VAL A 169 -7.40 -7.28 -34.97
N TYR A 170 -6.14 -7.18 -34.57
CA TYR A 170 -5.28 -6.04 -34.81
C TYR A 170 -3.97 -6.49 -35.46
N ASN A 171 -3.42 -5.65 -36.34
CA ASN A 171 -2.07 -5.77 -36.86
C ASN A 171 -1.05 -5.49 -35.74
N LEU A 172 0.23 -5.83 -35.96
CA LEU A 172 1.30 -5.59 -34.98
C LEU A 172 1.54 -4.09 -34.69
N ASP A 173 1.13 -3.21 -35.59
CA ASP A 173 1.18 -1.75 -35.41
C ASP A 173 0.01 -1.19 -34.57
N GLY A 174 -0.92 -2.06 -34.14
CA GLY A 174 -2.08 -1.69 -33.33
C GLY A 174 -3.30 -1.23 -34.15
N THR A 175 -3.23 -1.19 -35.48
CA THR A 175 -4.40 -0.92 -36.33
C THR A 175 -5.33 -2.12 -36.41
N ARG A 176 -6.65 -1.89 -36.51
CA ARG A 176 -7.64 -2.98 -36.63
C ARG A 176 -7.50 -3.67 -37.99
N ALA A 177 -7.43 -4.99 -38.00
CA ALA A 177 -7.35 -5.80 -39.20
C ALA A 177 -8.76 -6.27 -39.64
N GLU A 178 -9.09 -6.07 -40.93
CA GLU A 178 -10.36 -6.55 -41.49
C GLU A 178 -10.37 -8.07 -41.71
N ARG A 179 -9.21 -8.64 -42.07
CA ARG A 179 -9.01 -10.07 -42.26
C ARG A 179 -7.58 -10.48 -41.95
N MET A 180 -7.43 -11.67 -41.39
CA MET A 180 -6.12 -12.29 -41.21
C MET A 180 -5.70 -13.04 -42.48
N GLN A 181 -4.47 -12.79 -42.92
CA GLN A 181 -3.77 -13.46 -44.03
C GLN A 181 -2.73 -14.45 -43.52
N ASP A 182 -2.55 -15.56 -44.24
CA ASP A 182 -1.58 -16.62 -43.92
C ASP A 182 -0.13 -16.10 -43.90
N GLY A 183 0.67 -16.64 -42.99
CA GLY A 183 2.04 -16.25 -42.72
C GLY A 183 2.20 -15.02 -41.84
N LYS A 184 1.13 -14.24 -41.58
CA LYS A 184 1.19 -12.98 -40.81
C LYS A 184 0.80 -13.16 -39.34
N ILE A 185 1.34 -12.27 -38.51
CA ILE A 185 1.11 -12.24 -37.07
C ILE A 185 0.11 -11.13 -36.73
N TYR A 186 -0.83 -11.45 -35.84
CA TYR A 186 -1.88 -10.56 -35.37
C TYR A 186 -1.97 -10.58 -33.84
N ILE A 187 -2.59 -9.55 -33.30
CA ILE A 187 -3.03 -9.46 -31.91
C ILE A 187 -4.55 -9.70 -31.92
N VAL A 188 -5.00 -10.73 -31.22
CA VAL A 188 -6.43 -11.06 -31.08
C VAL A 188 -6.87 -10.69 -29.67
N ARG A 189 -7.81 -9.75 -29.56
CA ARG A 189 -8.53 -9.47 -28.33
C ARG A 189 -9.78 -10.35 -28.30
N LYS A 190 -9.82 -11.30 -27.38
CA LYS A 190 -10.96 -12.20 -27.18
C LYS A 190 -12.12 -11.49 -26.50
N ALA A 191 -13.31 -12.10 -26.60
CA ALA A 191 -14.53 -11.58 -25.97
C ALA A 191 -14.42 -11.45 -24.44
N ASP A 192 -13.60 -12.28 -23.78
CA ASP A 192 -13.34 -12.20 -22.34
C ASP A 192 -12.32 -11.10 -21.95
N GLY A 193 -11.80 -10.36 -22.93
CA GLY A 193 -10.78 -9.33 -22.74
C GLY A 193 -9.35 -9.82 -22.79
N SER A 194 -9.11 -11.12 -22.82
CA SER A 194 -7.76 -11.64 -22.97
C SER A 194 -7.20 -11.28 -24.34
N VAL A 195 -5.88 -11.08 -24.40
CA VAL A 195 -5.17 -10.72 -25.62
C VAL A 195 -4.14 -11.79 -25.93
N VAL A 196 -4.16 -12.32 -27.15
CA VAL A 196 -3.22 -13.34 -27.61
C VAL A 196 -2.57 -12.94 -28.93
N LYS A 197 -1.32 -13.33 -29.11
CA LYS A 197 -0.62 -13.20 -30.39
C LYS A 197 -0.84 -14.47 -31.20
N VAL A 198 -1.34 -14.33 -32.43
CA VAL A 198 -1.68 -15.45 -33.32
C VAL A 198 -0.95 -15.28 -34.64
N ARG A 199 -0.32 -16.35 -35.12
CA ARG A 199 0.10 -16.45 -36.52
C ARG A 199 -1.00 -17.19 -37.27
N LYS A 200 -1.54 -16.57 -38.32
CA LYS A 200 -2.38 -17.28 -39.28
C LYS A 200 -1.50 -17.84 -40.38
#